data_AF-A0A5T0NTC5-F1
#
_entry.id   AF-A0A5T0NTC5-F1
#
_cell.length_a   1.000
_cell.length_b   1.000
_cell.length_c   1.000
_cell.angle_alpha   90.00
_cell.angle_beta   90.00
_cell.angle_gamma   90.00
#
_symmetry.space_group_name_H-M   'P 1'
#
loop_
_entity.id
_entity.type
_entity.pdbx_description
1 polymer ?
#
loop_
_entity_poly.entity_id
_entity_poly.type
_entity_poly.pdbx_seq_one_letter_code
_entity_poly.pdbx_strand_id
1 'polypeptide(L)'
;MQNKILDLRAFDFRKYSSSNRNFFIYENTKQGFDNIDKVNIVLNLLHTLRNRACHFENLLKIRENDNKLYPRISTKEKGTNIGLMPDKIENFLNDLICLINKDLLDYLNRG
;
A
#
# COMPACT_ATOMS: atom_id res chain seq x y z
N MET A 1 9.06 12.85 -11.64
CA MET A 1 9.39 11.84 -12.68
C MET A 1 8.56 10.55 -12.51
N GLN A 2 8.45 9.99 -11.30
CA GLN A 2 7.70 8.74 -11.02
C GLN A 2 6.18 8.79 -11.36
N ASN A 3 5.51 9.93 -11.20
CA ASN A 3 4.06 10.06 -11.45
C ASN A 3 3.65 10.01 -12.93
N LYS A 4 4.61 10.03 -13.86
CA LYS A 4 4.32 9.84 -15.29
C LYS A 4 4.20 8.36 -15.67
N ILE A 5 4.65 7.45 -14.81
CA ILE A 5 4.73 6.00 -15.09
C ILE A 5 3.60 5.23 -14.39
N LEU A 6 3.12 5.70 -13.23
CA LEU A 6 2.07 5.05 -12.44
C LEU A 6 0.91 6.04 -12.19
N ASP A 7 -0.27 5.72 -12.72
CA ASP A 7 -1.52 6.46 -12.44
C ASP A 7 -2.32 5.76 -11.35
N LEU A 8 -2.08 6.15 -10.11
CA LEU A 8 -2.72 5.61 -8.91
C LEU A 8 -3.90 6.46 -8.44
N ARG A 9 -4.43 7.38 -9.25
CA ARG A 9 -5.55 8.26 -8.82
C ARG A 9 -6.75 7.46 -8.30
N ALA A 10 -7.06 6.32 -8.91
CA ALA A 10 -8.14 5.43 -8.48
C ALA A 10 -7.76 4.44 -7.36
N PHE A 11 -6.49 4.38 -6.95
CA PHE A 11 -6.01 3.44 -5.94
C PHE A 11 -6.58 3.77 -4.55
N ASP A 12 -7.12 2.77 -3.85
CA ASP A 12 -7.80 2.92 -2.56
C ASP A 12 -7.07 2.12 -1.47
N PHE A 13 -6.36 2.82 -0.59
CA PHE A 13 -5.57 2.18 0.47
C PHE A 13 -6.42 1.48 1.53
N ARG A 14 -7.71 1.83 1.67
CA ARG A 14 -8.61 1.21 2.67
C ARG A 14 -8.83 -0.28 2.41
N LYS A 15 -8.59 -0.75 1.17
CA LYS A 15 -8.65 -2.17 0.81
C LYS A 15 -7.63 -3.02 1.56
N TYR A 16 -6.52 -2.44 2.00
CA TYR A 16 -5.35 -3.18 2.50
C TYR A 16 -5.16 -3.14 4.02
N SER A 17 -5.93 -2.29 4.73
CA SER A 17 -6.04 -2.28 6.18
C SER A 17 -7.24 -1.43 6.60
N SER A 18 -7.97 -1.86 7.62
CA SER A 18 -9.05 -1.07 8.24
C SER A 18 -8.56 0.23 8.88
N SER A 19 -7.26 0.32 9.19
CA SER A 19 -6.63 1.52 9.76
C SER A 19 -6.23 2.57 8.72
N ASN A 20 -6.29 2.23 7.43
CA ASN A 20 -5.89 3.13 6.35
C ASN A 20 -6.95 4.17 6.02
N ARG A 21 -6.51 5.23 5.36
CA ARG A 21 -7.35 6.31 4.81
C ARG A 21 -6.74 6.82 3.51
N ASN A 22 -7.52 7.49 2.66
CA ASN A 22 -7.04 8.10 1.41
C ASN A 22 -6.83 9.62 1.52
N PHE A 23 -6.61 10.11 2.73
CA PHE A 23 -6.44 11.54 3.00
C PHE A 23 -5.44 11.75 4.13
N PHE A 24 -4.83 12.93 4.13
CA PHE A 24 -4.08 13.47 5.26
C PHE A 24 -4.82 14.67 5.84
N ILE A 25 -4.38 15.11 7.02
CA ILE A 25 -4.91 16.31 7.67
C ILE A 25 -3.84 17.38 7.55
N TYR A 26 -4.21 18.52 6.95
CA TYR A 26 -3.40 19.72 6.86
C TYR A 26 -4.23 20.90 7.35
N GLU A 27 -3.72 21.65 8.33
CA GLU A 27 -4.43 22.78 8.94
C GLU A 27 -5.87 22.44 9.35
N ASN A 28 -6.05 21.32 10.06
CA ASN A 28 -7.35 20.78 10.49
C ASN A 28 -8.34 20.40 9.37
N THR A 29 -7.90 20.46 8.10
CA THR A 29 -8.71 20.12 6.93
C THR A 29 -8.28 18.79 6.33
N LYS A 30 -9.24 17.97 5.90
CA LYS A 30 -8.97 16.71 5.21
C LYS A 30 -8.63 16.98 3.75
N GLN A 31 -7.45 16.56 3.32
CA GLN A 31 -7.01 16.63 1.94
C GLN A 31 -6.74 15.23 1.40
N GLY A 32 -7.35 14.89 0.26
CA GLY A 32 -7.13 13.61 -0.40
C GLY A 32 -5.69 13.47 -0.88
N PHE A 33 -5.16 12.25 -0.89
CA PHE A 33 -3.87 11.98 -1.51
C PHE A 33 -3.96 12.19 -3.03
N ASP A 34 -3.07 13.01 -3.56
CA ASP A 34 -2.91 13.15 -5.01
C ASP A 34 -2.14 11.96 -5.60
N ASN A 35 -1.92 11.94 -6.92
CA ASN A 35 -1.19 10.84 -7.53
C ASN A 35 0.25 10.71 -7.00
N ILE A 36 0.88 11.84 -6.65
CA ILE A 36 2.27 11.89 -6.16
C ILE A 36 2.35 11.19 -4.80
N ASP A 37 1.47 11.58 -3.90
CA ASP A 37 1.34 10.99 -2.57
C ASP A 37 1.10 9.48 -2.68
N LYS A 38 0.19 9.07 -3.57
CA LYS A 38 -0.15 7.66 -3.76
C LYS A 38 1.03 6.85 -4.30
N VAL A 39 1.77 7.39 -5.27
CA VAL A 39 2.99 6.76 -5.80
C VAL A 39 4.05 6.63 -4.71
N ASN A 40 4.30 7.67 -3.92
CA ASN A 40 5.24 7.62 -2.80
C ASN A 40 4.85 6.53 -1.79
N ILE A 41 3.57 6.47 -1.40
CA ILE A 41 3.05 5.46 -0.48
C ILE A 41 3.30 4.06 -1.03
N VAL A 42 2.91 3.79 -2.27
CA VAL A 42 3.06 2.46 -2.91
C VAL A 42 4.52 2.04 -2.99
N LEU A 43 5.41 2.92 -3.44
CA LEU A 43 6.84 2.61 -3.56
C LEU A 43 7.49 2.33 -2.20
N ASN A 44 7.13 3.09 -1.17
CA ASN A 44 7.63 2.87 0.19
C ASN A 44 7.08 1.57 0.80
N LEU A 45 5.83 1.21 0.50
CA LEU A 45 5.27 -0.08 0.91
C LEU A 45 5.97 -1.24 0.21
N LEU A 46 6.22 -1.15 -1.10
CA LEU A 46 6.98 -2.16 -1.86
C LEU A 46 8.40 -2.32 -1.32
N HIS A 47 9.08 -1.21 -1.01
CA HIS A 47 10.41 -1.25 -0.40
C HIS A 47 10.39 -1.96 0.96
N THR A 48 9.41 -1.62 1.81
CA THR A 48 9.25 -2.27 3.12
C THR A 48 8.91 -3.75 2.98
N LEU A 49 8.02 -4.10 2.05
CA LEU A 49 7.62 -5.47 1.75
C LEU A 49 8.82 -6.30 1.29
N ARG A 50 9.62 -5.79 0.34
CA ARG A 50 10.86 -6.43 -0.12
C ARG A 50 11.81 -6.72 1.03
N ASN A 51 12.04 -5.73 1.90
CA ASN A 51 12.95 -5.89 3.05
C ASN A 51 12.44 -6.94 4.05
N ARG A 52 11.13 -7.04 4.23
CA ARG A 52 10.51 -8.04 5.10
C ARG A 52 10.53 -9.44 4.48
N ALA A 53 10.37 -9.54 3.15
CA ALA A 53 10.37 -10.81 2.42
C ALA A 53 11.70 -11.59 2.50
N CYS A 54 12.82 -10.93 2.85
CA CYS A 54 14.09 -11.59 3.15
C CYS A 54 13.96 -12.66 4.26
N HIS A 55 12.99 -12.46 5.15
CA HIS A 55 12.65 -13.36 6.24
C HIS A 55 11.14 -13.53 6.21
N PHE A 56 10.65 -14.54 5.49
CA PHE A 56 9.23 -14.67 5.12
C PHE A 56 8.27 -14.58 6.33
N GLU A 57 8.69 -14.99 7.53
CA GLU A 57 7.88 -14.90 8.75
C GLU A 57 7.57 -13.45 9.13
N ASN A 58 8.41 -12.50 8.71
CA ASN A 58 8.17 -11.07 8.89
C ASN A 58 7.00 -10.53 8.06
N LEU A 59 6.61 -11.23 6.98
CA LEU A 59 5.45 -10.85 6.17
C LEU A 59 4.14 -11.02 6.96
N LEU A 60 4.11 -11.93 7.92
CA LEU A 60 2.95 -12.25 8.74
C LEU A 60 2.84 -11.38 10.00
N LYS A 61 3.84 -10.54 10.28
CA LYS A 61 3.89 -9.77 11.53
C LYS A 61 2.84 -8.65 11.55
N ILE A 62 2.10 -8.61 12.65
CA ILE A 62 1.17 -7.53 13.00
C ILE A 62 1.58 -6.93 14.35
N ARG A 63 1.05 -5.76 14.67
CA ARG A 63 1.15 -5.13 15.98
C ARG A 63 -0.25 -4.94 16.53
N GLU A 64 -0.43 -5.26 17.79
CA GLU A 64 -1.64 -4.90 18.54
C GLU A 64 -1.39 -3.63 19.36
N ASN A 65 -2.35 -2.71 19.37
CA ASN A 65 -2.37 -1.56 20.26
C ASN A 65 -3.83 -1.17 20.54
N ASP A 66 -4.19 -1.01 21.81
CA ASP A 66 -5.57 -0.68 22.25
C ASP A 66 -6.63 -1.60 21.61
N ASN A 67 -6.38 -2.92 21.64
CA ASN A 67 -7.22 -3.97 21.03
C ASN A 67 -7.46 -3.80 19.52
N LYS A 68 -6.60 -3.04 18.83
CA LYS A 68 -6.62 -2.88 17.38
C LYS A 68 -5.35 -3.45 16.76
N LEU A 69 -5.54 -4.14 15.63
CA LEU A 69 -4.46 -4.73 14.86
C LEU A 69 -3.97 -3.74 13.80
N TYR A 70 -2.65 -3.61 13.71
CA TYR A 70 -1.96 -2.74 12.76
C TYR A 70 -0.91 -3.55 11.99
N PRO A 71 -0.75 -3.30 10.68
CA PRO A 71 0.26 -3.97 9.88
C PRO A 71 1.68 -3.52 10.26
N ARG A 72 2.65 -4.45 10.29
CA ARG A 72 4.07 -4.09 10.43
C ARG A 72 4.70 -3.64 9.12
N ILE A 73 4.09 -3.95 7.99
CA ILE A 73 4.42 -3.34 6.69
C ILE A 73 3.63 -2.04 6.60
N SER A 74 4.29 -0.93 6.87
CA SER A 74 3.67 0.39 6.84
C SER A 74 4.66 1.46 6.41
N THR A 75 4.11 2.59 5.96
CA THR A 75 4.82 3.81 5.62
C THR A 75 4.05 5.01 6.18
N LYS A 76 4.70 6.17 6.21
CA LYS A 76 4.10 7.43 6.63
C LYS A 76 4.24 8.46 5.51
N GLU A 77 3.12 8.97 5.02
CA GLU A 77 3.06 10.02 4.01
C GLU A 77 2.25 11.19 4.56
N LYS A 78 2.80 12.42 4.50
CA LYS A 78 2.14 13.65 5.00
C LYS A 78 1.51 13.48 6.38
N GLY A 79 2.24 12.86 7.31
CA GLY A 79 1.76 12.65 8.69
C GLY A 79 0.78 11.50 8.88
N THR A 80 0.38 10.81 7.80
CA THR A 80 -0.59 9.70 7.83
C THR A 80 0.11 8.37 7.65
N ASN A 81 -0.13 7.45 8.58
CA ASN A 81 0.34 6.07 8.45
C ASN A 81 -0.58 5.30 7.51
N ILE A 82 0.02 4.60 6.55
CA ILE A 82 -0.65 3.67 5.63
C ILE A 82 0.08 2.35 5.72
N GLY A 83 -0.65 1.24 5.82
CA GLY A 83 -0.04 -0.07 5.91
C GLY A 83 -0.75 -1.17 5.15
N LEU A 84 -0.09 -2.31 5.09
CA LEU A 84 -0.47 -3.47 4.33
C LEU A 84 -0.60 -4.67 5.28
N MET A 85 -1.83 -5.13 5.50
CA MET A 85 -2.07 -6.32 6.31
C MET A 85 -1.52 -7.56 5.60
N PRO A 86 -1.02 -8.57 6.36
CA PRO A 86 -0.46 -9.78 5.76
C PRO A 86 -1.42 -10.49 4.79
N ASP A 87 -2.69 -10.61 5.16
CA ASP A 87 -3.76 -11.24 4.36
C ASP A 87 -4.20 -10.40 3.15
N LYS A 88 -3.55 -9.25 2.91
CA LYS A 88 -3.85 -8.32 1.82
C LYS A 88 -2.66 -8.06 0.90
N ILE A 89 -1.50 -8.68 1.17
CA ILE A 89 -0.28 -8.53 0.35
C ILE A 89 -0.54 -8.94 -1.10
N GLU A 90 -1.16 -10.10 -1.31
CA GLU A 90 -1.44 -10.62 -2.64
C GLU A 90 -2.38 -9.69 -3.42
N ASN A 91 -3.50 -9.29 -2.82
CA ASN A 91 -4.45 -8.35 -3.43
C ASN A 91 -3.78 -7.01 -3.79
N PHE A 92 -2.90 -6.52 -2.93
CA PHE A 92 -2.14 -5.30 -3.18
C PHE A 92 -1.22 -5.44 -4.40
N LEU A 93 -0.48 -6.54 -4.51
CA LEU A 93 0.40 -6.79 -5.65
C LEU A 93 -0.39 -6.99 -6.95
N ASN A 94 -1.49 -7.75 -6.90
CA ASN A 94 -2.37 -7.97 -8.05
C ASN A 94 -3.00 -6.67 -8.56
N ASP A 95 -3.48 -5.81 -7.66
CA ASP A 95 -4.03 -4.50 -8.01
C ASP A 95 -2.96 -3.60 -8.67
N LEU A 96 -1.71 -3.64 -8.20
CA LEU A 96 -0.61 -2.88 -8.80
C LEU A 96 -0.21 -3.41 -10.18
N ILE A 97 -0.13 -4.72 -10.35
CA ILE A 97 0.19 -5.36 -11.63
C ILE A 97 -0.88 -5.04 -12.67
N CYS A 98 -2.17 -5.19 -12.30
CA CYS A 98 -3.33 -4.76 -13.08
C CYS A 98 -3.18 -3.34 -13.64
N LEU A 99 -2.65 -2.44 -12.81
CA LEU A 99 -2.58 -1.02 -13.10
C LEU A 99 -1.40 -0.68 -14.02
N ILE A 100 -0.32 -1.45 -13.97
CA ILE A 100 0.83 -1.29 -14.87
C ILE A 100 0.52 -1.91 -16.24
N ASN A 101 -0.01 -3.14 -16.26
CA ASN A 101 -0.38 -3.83 -17.48
C ASN A 101 -1.40 -4.94 -17.17
N LYS A 102 -2.63 -4.78 -17.67
CA LYS A 102 -3.70 -5.77 -17.47
C LYS A 102 -3.36 -7.13 -18.07
N ASP A 103 -2.64 -7.16 -19.19
CA ASP A 103 -2.27 -8.38 -19.89
C ASP A 103 -1.19 -9.17 -19.11
N LEU A 104 -0.46 -8.52 -18.19
CA LEU A 104 0.57 -9.18 -17.37
C LEU A 104 -0.03 -10.15 -16.35
N LEU A 105 -1.26 -9.92 -15.88
CA LEU A 105 -1.97 -10.88 -15.03
C LEU A 105 -2.31 -12.17 -15.76
N ASP A 106 -2.61 -12.07 -17.05
CA ASP A 106 -2.90 -13.23 -17.90
C ASP A 106 -1.67 -14.14 -18.02
N TYR A 107 -0.46 -13.59 -17.95
CA TYR A 107 0.79 -14.37 -17.89
C TYR A 107 1.01 -15.03 -16.53
N LEU A 108 0.63 -14.40 -15.41
CA LEU A 108 0.83 -14.95 -14.06
C LEU A 108 -0.13 -16.10 -13.75
N ASN A 109 -1.34 -16.09 -14.32
CA ASN A 109 -2.36 -17.12 -14.10
C ASN A 109 -2.19 -18.38 -14.96
N ARG A 110 -1.24 -18.37 -15.91
CA ARG A 110 -0.94 -19.50 -16.81
C ARG A 110 0.29 -20.32 -16.38
N GLY A 111 0.96 -19.90 -15.30
CA GLY A 111 2.16 -20.55 -14.74
C GLY A 111 1.83 -21.59 -13.68
#